data_AF-A0A0M7B6Q3-F1
#
_entry.id   AF-A0A0M7B6Q3-F1
#
_cell.length_a   1.000
_cell.length_b   1.000
_cell.length_c   1.000
_cell.angle_alpha   90.00
_cell.angle_beta   90.00
_cell.angle_gamma   90.00
#
_symmetry.space_group_name_H-M   'P 1'
#
loop_
_entity.id
_entity.type
_entity.pdbx_description
1 polymer ?
#
loop_
_entity_poly.entity_id
_entity_poly.type
_entity_poly.pdbx_seq_one_letter_code
_entity_poly.pdbx_strand_id
1 'polypeptide(L)'
;MKAADGGHIVNFSSISYMMGNAGYAIYTAANGAITAMTRSLAREFGPDGIRVNALAPGWVLTQKQLDMWATPEDLAAHLDRQCLKDHLKPEDMVGPTLFLASDASRMMTGQAVVVDGGVVVTG
;
A
#
# COMPACT_ATOMS: atom_id res chain seq x y z
N MET A 1 -13.03 10.11 15.53
CA MET A 1 -13.61 8.86 14.98
C MET A 1 -14.61 8.25 15.95
N LYS A 2 -14.21 7.75 17.12
CA LYS A 2 -15.18 7.23 18.10
C LYS A 2 -16.25 8.24 18.55
N ALA A 3 -15.87 9.50 18.77
CA ALA A 3 -16.82 10.59 19.08
C ALA A 3 -17.66 11.08 17.89
N ALA A 4 -17.44 10.52 16.69
CA ALA A 4 -18.16 10.84 15.45
C ALA A 4 -18.85 9.59 14.88
N ASP A 5 -19.17 8.61 15.73
CA ASP A 5 -19.86 7.36 15.41
C ASP A 5 -19.17 6.47 14.36
N GLY A 6 -17.84 6.55 14.25
CA GLY A 6 -17.03 5.65 13.44
C GLY A 6 -15.96 6.35 12.61
N GLY A 7 -15.40 5.63 11.64
CA GLY A 7 -14.44 6.21 10.71
C GLY A 7 -13.64 5.20 9.90
N HIS A 8 -12.67 5.73 9.16
CA HIS A 8 -11.84 4.97 8.25
C HIS A 8 -10.38 5.36 8.46
N ILE A 9 -9.54 4.37 8.74
CA ILE A 9 -8.10 4.51 8.82
C ILE A 9 -7.50 3.78 7.64
N VAL A 10 -6.72 4.50 6.83
CA VAL A 10 -5.95 3.94 5.72
C VAL A 10 -4.47 4.15 6.00
N ASN A 11 -3.79 3.08 6.39
CA ASN A 11 -2.35 3.06 6.55
C ASN A 11 -1.66 2.89 5.19
N PHE A 12 -0.42 3.35 5.08
CA PHE A 12 0.44 3.06 3.93
C PHE A 12 1.55 2.11 4.36
N SER A 13 1.57 0.93 3.74
CA SER A 13 2.65 -0.07 3.79
C SER A 13 3.42 0.00 2.45
N SER A 14 3.94 -1.13 1.97
CA SER A 14 4.68 -1.26 0.71
C SER A 14 4.70 -2.71 0.25
N ILE A 15 4.70 -2.97 -1.06
CA ILE A 15 4.91 -4.35 -1.55
C ILE A 15 6.30 -4.90 -1.21
N SER A 16 7.26 -4.06 -0.85
CA SER A 16 8.63 -4.51 -0.60
C SER A 16 8.72 -5.54 0.54
N TYR A 17 7.82 -5.49 1.53
CA TYR A 17 7.82 -6.51 2.60
C TYR A 17 7.41 -7.89 2.08
N MET A 18 6.62 -7.95 1.01
CA MET A 18 6.17 -9.20 0.39
C MET A 18 7.23 -9.76 -0.56
N MET A 19 8.01 -8.89 -1.22
CA MET A 19 9.07 -9.31 -2.16
C MET A 19 10.33 -9.85 -1.48
N GLY A 20 10.65 -9.38 -0.27
CA GLY A 20 11.84 -9.83 0.46
C GLY A 20 13.19 -9.42 -0.16
N ASN A 21 13.23 -8.30 -0.89
CA ASN A 21 14.44 -7.83 -1.57
C ASN A 21 15.62 -7.59 -0.59
N ALA A 22 16.83 -7.98 -1.00
CA ALA A 22 18.05 -7.71 -0.26
C ALA A 22 18.33 -6.21 -0.12
N GLY A 23 18.98 -5.79 0.97
CA GLY A 23 19.34 -4.39 1.24
C GLY A 23 18.25 -3.55 1.94
N TYR A 24 17.05 -4.09 2.12
CA TYR A 24 15.89 -3.36 2.67
C TYR A 24 15.35 -3.91 3.99
N ALA A 25 16.09 -4.72 4.74
CA ALA A 25 15.57 -5.49 5.88
C ALA A 25 14.77 -4.67 6.92
N ILE A 26 15.25 -3.46 7.28
CA ILE A 26 14.53 -2.60 8.23
C ILE A 26 13.29 -1.97 7.59
N TYR A 27 13.36 -1.60 6.32
CA TYR A 27 12.23 -1.06 5.58
C TYR A 27 11.14 -2.13 5.38
N THR A 28 11.51 -3.35 5.02
CA THR A 28 10.56 -4.47 4.89
C THR A 28 9.95 -4.84 6.23
N ALA A 29 10.74 -4.87 7.32
CA ALA A 29 10.23 -5.10 8.66
C ALA A 29 9.21 -4.04 9.08
N ALA A 30 9.50 -2.75 8.86
CA ALA A 30 8.59 -1.66 9.20
C ALA A 30 7.26 -1.76 8.42
N ASN A 31 7.31 -2.00 7.10
CA ASN A 31 6.11 -2.13 6.28
C ASN A 31 5.30 -3.39 6.61
N GLY A 32 5.96 -4.50 6.91
CA GLY A 32 5.31 -5.71 7.43
C GLY A 32 4.63 -5.47 8.77
N ALA A 33 5.26 -4.70 9.67
CA ALA A 33 4.68 -4.32 10.96
C ALA A 33 3.43 -3.45 10.79
N ILE A 34 3.43 -2.50 9.84
CA ILE A 34 2.23 -1.70 9.51
C ILE A 34 1.07 -2.59 9.08
N THR A 35 1.32 -3.60 8.24
CA THR A 35 0.29 -4.54 7.80
C THR A 35 -0.23 -5.42 8.95
N ALA A 36 0.66 -5.91 9.82
CA ALA A 36 0.26 -6.67 10.99
C ALA A 36 -0.56 -5.82 11.97
N MET A 37 -0.10 -4.59 12.26
CA MET A 37 -0.78 -3.62 13.11
C MET A 37 -2.18 -3.30 12.58
N THR A 38 -2.32 -3.10 11.28
CA THR A 38 -3.62 -2.86 10.62
C THR A 38 -4.65 -3.93 10.98
N ARG A 39 -4.26 -5.20 11.00
CA ARG A 39 -5.16 -6.32 11.37
C ARG A 39 -5.55 -6.30 12.84
N SER A 40 -4.61 -6.00 13.73
CA SER A 40 -4.88 -5.89 15.17
C SER A 40 -5.82 -4.72 15.47
N LEU A 41 -5.54 -3.55 14.91
CA LEU A 41 -6.38 -2.35 15.11
C LEU A 41 -7.77 -2.52 14.50
N ALA A 42 -7.92 -3.27 13.40
CA ALA A 42 -9.23 -3.61 12.86
C ALA A 42 -10.09 -4.43 13.84
N ARG A 43 -9.47 -5.32 14.63
CA ARG A 43 -10.17 -6.06 15.70
C ARG A 43 -10.48 -5.18 16.89
N GLU A 44 -9.54 -4.33 17.27
CA GLU A 44 -9.64 -3.45 18.44
C GLU A 44 -10.70 -2.37 18.27
N PHE A 45 -10.72 -1.69 17.12
CA PHE A 45 -11.61 -0.55 16.87
C PHE A 45 -12.86 -0.89 16.05
N GLY A 46 -12.98 -2.12 15.56
CA GLY A 46 -14.18 -2.60 14.86
C GLY A 46 -15.49 -2.39 15.64
N PRO A 47 -15.56 -2.69 16.96
CA PRO A 47 -16.74 -2.42 17.78
C PRO A 47 -17.16 -0.94 17.84
N ASP A 48 -16.23 -0.02 17.59
CA ASP A 48 -16.47 1.43 17.56
C ASP A 48 -16.87 1.94 16.17
N GLY A 49 -17.17 1.04 15.21
CA GLY A 49 -17.50 1.40 13.83
C GLY A 49 -16.30 1.93 13.02
N ILE A 50 -15.07 1.67 13.48
CA ILE A 50 -13.85 2.14 12.82
C ILE A 50 -13.25 1.01 11.99
N ARG A 51 -13.07 1.27 10.70
CA ARG A 51 -12.41 0.36 9.76
C ARG A 51 -10.93 0.73 9.65
N VAL A 52 -10.06 -0.27 9.63
CA VAL A 52 -8.61 -0.06 9.51
C VAL A 52 -8.09 -0.95 8.39
N ASN A 53 -7.62 -0.35 7.30
CA ASN A 53 -7.01 -1.03 6.17
C ASN A 53 -5.66 -0.42 5.85
N ALA A 54 -4.88 -1.09 5.00
CA ALA A 54 -3.63 -0.58 4.46
C ALA A 54 -3.64 -0.61 2.93
N LEU A 55 -2.96 0.35 2.32
CA LEU A 55 -2.51 0.28 0.93
C LEU A 55 -1.04 -0.15 0.91
N ALA A 56 -0.69 -1.03 -0.02
CA ALA A 56 0.68 -1.46 -0.29
C ALA A 56 1.06 -1.07 -1.72
N PRO A 57 1.67 0.10 -1.92
CA PRO A 57 2.07 0.57 -3.24
C PRO A 57 3.27 -0.22 -3.80
N GLY A 58 3.33 -0.28 -5.14
CA GLY A 58 4.51 -0.62 -5.92
C GLY A 58 5.54 0.51 -5.97
N TRP A 59 6.34 0.57 -7.04
CA TRP A 59 7.28 1.68 -7.22
C TRP A 59 6.57 2.92 -7.80
N VAL A 60 6.06 3.77 -6.91
CA VAL A 60 5.42 5.04 -7.28
C VAL A 60 6.48 6.09 -7.58
N LEU A 61 6.58 6.52 -8.85
CA LEU A 61 7.55 7.52 -9.28
C LEU A 61 7.15 8.91 -8.79
N THR A 62 7.82 9.35 -7.74
CA THR A 62 7.79 10.74 -7.27
C THR A 62 8.98 11.52 -7.83
N GLN A 63 8.88 12.84 -7.91
CA GLN A 63 9.98 13.69 -8.40
C GLN A 63 11.29 13.39 -7.67
N LYS A 64 11.24 13.25 -6.34
CA LYS A 64 12.41 12.89 -5.52
C LYS A 64 13.06 11.56 -5.91
N GLN A 65 12.27 10.58 -6.33
CA GLN A 65 12.82 9.30 -6.76
C GLN A 65 13.43 9.35 -8.15
N LEU A 66 12.82 10.12 -9.06
CA LEU A 66 13.41 10.40 -10.37
C LEU A 66 14.79 11.07 -10.22
N ASP A 67 14.92 12.01 -9.28
CA ASP A 67 16.13 12.78 -9.10
C ASP A 67 17.27 12.01 -8.41
N MET A 68 16.95 10.95 -7.64
CA MET A 68 17.91 10.32 -6.73
C MET A 68 18.18 8.83 -6.98
N TRP A 69 17.22 8.07 -7.52
CA TRP A 69 17.25 6.60 -7.46
C TRP A 69 16.78 5.89 -8.72
N ALA A 70 16.15 6.58 -9.67
CA ALA A 70 15.59 5.97 -10.87
C ALA A 70 16.55 6.10 -12.06
N THR A 71 17.44 5.12 -12.26
CA THR A 71 18.18 5.03 -13.52
C THR A 71 17.26 4.51 -14.63
N PRO A 72 17.53 4.83 -15.91
CA PRO A 72 16.77 4.24 -17.02
C PRO A 72 16.76 2.72 -17.03
N GLU A 73 17.85 2.09 -16.58
CA GLU A 73 17.98 0.63 -16.48
C GLU A 73 17.08 0.07 -15.37
N ASP A 74 17.08 0.68 -14.17
CA ASP A 74 16.21 0.25 -13.06
C ASP A 74 14.73 0.40 -13.40
N LEU A 75 14.37 1.50 -14.08
CA LEU A 75 13.01 1.76 -14.54
C LEU A 75 12.55 0.69 -15.55
N ALA A 76 13.41 0.34 -16.51
CA ALA A 76 13.11 -0.71 -17.48
C ALA A 76 12.98 -2.08 -16.81
N ALA A 77 13.90 -2.41 -15.89
CA ALA A 77 13.86 -3.66 -15.13
C ALA A 77 12.61 -3.78 -14.25
N HIS A 78 12.14 -2.68 -13.67
CA HIS A 78 10.90 -2.68 -12.90
C HIS A 78 9.67 -2.87 -13.80
N LEU A 79 9.59 -2.16 -14.92
CA LEU A 79 8.52 -2.32 -15.90
C LEU A 79 8.45 -3.75 -16.45
N ASP A 80 9.58 -4.43 -16.62
CA ASP A 80 9.61 -5.82 -17.08
C ASP A 80 8.89 -6.76 -16.09
N ARG A 81 9.02 -6.50 -14.78
CA ARG A 81 8.33 -7.26 -13.72
C ARG A 81 6.85 -6.92 -13.58
N GLN A 82 6.43 -5.71 -13.95
CA GLN A 82 5.02 -5.32 -13.87
C GLN A 82 4.17 -6.04 -14.92
N CYS A 83 2.95 -6.44 -14.57
CA CYS A 83 1.97 -6.87 -15.58
C CYS A 83 1.50 -5.69 -16.46
N LEU A 84 1.23 -4.53 -15.84
CA LEU A 84 0.87 -3.30 -16.54
C LEU A 84 2.12 -2.52 -16.89
N LYS A 85 2.40 -2.29 -18.19
CA LYS A 85 3.63 -1.64 -18.66
C LYS A 85 3.53 -0.10 -18.65
N ASP A 86 3.13 0.47 -17.53
CA ASP A 86 3.14 1.91 -17.25
C ASP A 86 3.68 2.17 -15.84
N HIS A 87 4.39 3.27 -15.64
CA HIS A 87 4.94 3.60 -14.33
C HIS A 87 3.85 4.09 -13.38
N LEU A 88 3.88 3.60 -12.14
CA LEU A 88 2.96 4.08 -11.12
C LEU A 88 3.25 5.54 -10.76
N LYS A 89 2.18 6.29 -10.60
CA LYS A 89 2.16 7.73 -10.32
C LYS A 89 1.46 7.97 -8.98
N PRO A 90 1.71 9.09 -8.29
CA PRO A 90 0.97 9.43 -7.08
C PRO A 90 -0.56 9.40 -7.26
N GLU A 91 -1.03 9.76 -8.45
CA GLU A 91 -2.45 9.79 -8.82
C GLU A 91 -3.09 8.40 -8.76
N ASP A 92 -2.33 7.34 -9.02
CA ASP A 92 -2.83 5.96 -8.99
C ASP A 92 -3.18 5.50 -7.56
N MET A 93 -2.68 6.19 -6.53
CA MET A 93 -3.04 5.92 -5.13
C MET A 93 -4.34 6.59 -4.72
N VAL A 94 -4.80 7.63 -5.43
CA VAL A 94 -5.95 8.44 -5.04
C VAL A 94 -7.23 7.60 -5.05
N GLY A 95 -7.51 6.91 -6.16
CA GLY A 95 -8.71 6.09 -6.31
C GLY A 95 -8.83 4.99 -5.25
N PRO A 96 -7.82 4.11 -5.09
CA PRO A 96 -7.81 3.09 -4.04
C PRO A 96 -7.93 3.65 -2.62
N THR A 97 -7.29 4.79 -2.33
CA THR A 97 -7.39 5.45 -1.02
C THR A 97 -8.82 5.93 -0.76
N LEU A 98 -9.41 6.62 -1.73
CA LEU A 98 -10.79 7.09 -1.64
C LEU A 98 -11.78 5.93 -1.52
N PHE A 99 -11.58 4.84 -2.25
CA PHE A 99 -12.39 3.62 -2.13
C PHE A 99 -12.36 3.09 -0.69
N LEU A 100 -11.17 2.91 -0.10
CA LEU A 100 -11.02 2.45 1.28
C LEU A 100 -11.58 3.45 2.31
N ALA A 101 -11.55 4.74 2.00
CA ALA A 101 -12.10 5.81 2.81
C ALA A 101 -13.60 6.09 2.53
N SER A 102 -14.28 5.27 1.73
CA SER A 102 -15.70 5.44 1.38
C SER A 102 -16.57 4.26 1.79
N ASP A 103 -17.89 4.44 1.74
CA ASP A 103 -18.88 3.38 1.99
C ASP A 103 -18.88 2.26 0.95
N ALA A 104 -18.22 2.45 -0.20
CA ALA A 104 -18.00 1.38 -1.16
C ALA A 104 -17.22 0.19 -0.55
N SER A 105 -16.45 0.44 0.52
CA SER A 105 -15.70 -0.56 1.26
C SER A 105 -16.24 -0.81 2.68
N ARG A 106 -17.54 -0.54 2.95
CA ARG A 106 -18.10 -0.53 4.33
C ARG A 106 -17.86 -1.81 5.16
N MET A 107 -17.70 -2.97 4.51
CA MET A 107 -17.42 -4.26 5.20
C MET A 107 -15.98 -4.75 5.03
N MET A 108 -15.08 -3.90 4.53
CA MET A 108 -13.66 -4.20 4.38
C MET A 108 -12.90 -3.57 5.54
N THR A 109 -12.27 -4.41 6.36
CA THR A 109 -11.37 -4.02 7.45
C THR A 109 -10.28 -5.08 7.62
N GLY A 110 -9.12 -4.68 8.12
CA GLY A 110 -7.94 -5.52 8.32
C GLY A 110 -7.24 -5.96 7.03
N GLN A 111 -7.58 -5.36 5.87
CA GLN A 111 -6.99 -5.74 4.59
C GLN A 111 -5.74 -4.92 4.28
N ALA A 112 -4.81 -5.52 3.53
CA ALA A 112 -3.76 -4.81 2.81
C ALA A 112 -4.04 -4.93 1.31
N VAL A 113 -4.36 -3.81 0.68
CA VAL A 113 -4.68 -3.75 -0.75
C VAL A 113 -3.44 -3.34 -1.53
N VAL A 114 -3.00 -4.20 -2.44
CA VAL A 114 -1.83 -3.95 -3.31
C VAL A 114 -2.22 -3.05 -4.47
N VAL A 115 -1.39 -2.06 -4.76
CA VAL A 115 -1.49 -1.22 -5.96
C VAL A 115 -0.09 -1.09 -6.56
N ASP A 116 0.30 -2.02 -7.42
CA ASP A 116 1.68 -2.16 -7.90
C ASP A 116 1.82 -2.49 -9.39
N GLY A 117 0.73 -2.46 -10.17
CA GLY A 117 0.76 -2.85 -11.58
C GLY A 117 0.96 -4.36 -11.79
N GLY A 118 0.76 -5.19 -10.75
CA GLY A 118 0.92 -6.64 -10.78
C GLY A 118 2.39 -7.03 -10.76
N VAL A 119 3.09 -6.72 -9.67
CA VAL A 119 4.50 -7.12 -9.47
C VAL A 119 4.59 -8.25 -8.45
N VAL A 120 3.90 -8.11 -7.32
CA VAL A 120 4.24 -8.91 -6.13
C VAL A 120 3.40 -10.16 -5.93
N VAL A 121 2.23 -10.23 -6.57
CA VAL A 121 1.29 -11.38 -6.47
C VAL A 121 1.18 -12.17 -7.76
N THR A 122 1.94 -11.77 -8.78
CA THR A 122 2.05 -12.43 -10.08
C THR A 122 3.45 -13.00 -10.16
N GLY A 123 3.55 -14.31 -10.41
CA GLY A 123 4.80 -15.07 -10.33
C GLY A 123 5.93 -14.51 -11.18
#